data_AF-A0A1J4XJP3-F1
#
_entry.id   AF-A0A1J4XJP3-F1
#
_cell.length_a   1.000
_cell.length_b   1.000
_cell.length_c   1.000
_cell.angle_alpha   90.00
_cell.angle_beta   90.00
_cell.angle_gamma   90.00
#
_symmetry.space_group_name_H-M   'P 1'
#
loop_
_entity.id
_entity.type
_entity.pdbx_description
1 polymer ?
#
loop_
_entity_poly.entity_id
_entity_poly.type
_entity_poly.pdbx_seq_one_letter_code
_entity_poly.pdbx_strand_id
1 'polypeptide(L)' 'MEEYNNVLAIFILGIPFFVMVVLAMTWAAKNGQFQNLEEASRSIFDEDEPEGRQIDFFPGKNKNNRNFNK' A
#
# COMPACT_ATOMS: atom_id res chain seq x y z
N MET A 1 15.34 11.24 -37.02
CA MET A 1 14.18 12.15 -36.82
C MET A 1 13.10 11.48 -35.98
N GLU A 2 12.66 10.27 -36.34
CA GLU A 2 11.59 9.54 -35.62
C GLU A 2 11.92 9.24 -34.15
N GLU A 3 13.15 8.80 -33.86
CA GLU A 3 13.60 8.53 -32.48
C GLU A 3 13.53 9.78 -31.57
N TYR A 4 13.96 10.94 -32.08
CA TYR A 4 13.86 12.21 -31.35
C TYR A 4 12.40 12.62 -31.11
N ASN A 5 11.51 12.37 -32.06
CA ASN A 5 10.07 12.67 -31.92
C ASN A 5 9.43 11.82 -30.82
N ASN A 6 9.82 10.54 -30.72
CA ASN A 6 9.32 9.64 -29.68
C ASN A 6 9.79 10.07 -28.29
N VAL A 7 11.09 10.40 -28.16
CA VAL A 7 11.66 10.93 -26.92
C VAL A 7 10.98 12.23 -26.52
N LEU A 8 10.76 13.14 -27.48
CA LEU A 8 10.06 14.40 -27.24
C LEU A 8 8.60 14.17 -26.81
N ALA A 9 7.88 13.24 -27.43
CA ALA A 9 6.52 12.90 -27.06
C ALA A 9 6.44 12.36 -25.62
N ILE A 10 7.41 11.53 -25.20
CA ILE A 10 7.50 11.03 -23.82
C ILE A 10 7.67 12.18 -22.84
N PHE A 11 8.53 13.17 -23.12
CA PHE A 11 8.70 14.32 -22.23
C PHE A 11 7.47 15.24 -22.21
N ILE A 12 6.85 15.48 -23.36
CA ILE A 12 5.64 16.31 -23.46
C ILE A 12 4.48 15.70 -22.67
N LEU A 13 4.37 14.37 -22.64
CA LEU A 13 3.31 13.70 -21.89
C LEU A 13 3.69 13.43 -20.42
N GLY A 14 4.92 13.00 -20.19
CA GLY A 14 5.41 12.59 -18.87
C GLY A 14 5.55 13.77 -17.91
N ILE A 15 6.17 14.87 -18.34
CA ILE A 15 6.40 16.03 -17.47
C ILE A 15 5.08 16.58 -16.90
N PRO A 16 4.06 16.94 -17.69
CA PRO A 16 2.81 17.46 -17.14
C PRO A 16 2.08 16.40 -16.31
N PHE A 17 2.15 15.12 -16.67
CA PHE A 17 1.57 14.05 -15.86
C PHE A 17 2.16 14.04 -14.44
N PHE A 18 3.49 14.05 -14.32
CA PHE A 18 4.14 14.07 -13.00
C PHE A 18 3.88 15.36 -12.23
N VAL A 19 3.82 16.52 -12.91
CA VAL A 19 3.44 17.79 -12.28
C VAL A 19 2.02 17.69 -11.69
N MET A 20 1.07 17.14 -12.44
CA MET A 20 -0.31 16.94 -11.95
C MET A 20 -0.36 15.98 -10.77
N VAL A 21 0.43 14.91 -10.79
CA VAL A 21 0.55 13.96 -9.66
C VAL A 21 1.04 14.69 -8.40
N VAL A 22 2.10 15.49 -8.50
CA VAL A 22 2.64 16.23 -7.34
C VAL A 22 1.62 17.24 -6.81
N LEU A 23 0.91 17.94 -7.69
CA LEU A 23 -0.14 18.89 -7.29
C LEU A 23 -1.30 18.18 -6.59
N ALA A 24 -1.80 17.08 -7.17
CA ALA A 24 -2.88 16.29 -6.58
C ALA A 24 -2.47 15.70 -5.23
N MET A 25 -1.26 15.16 -5.12
CA MET A 25 -0.75 14.59 -3.88
C MET A 25 -0.57 15.67 -2.80
N THR A 26 -0.08 16.85 -3.17
CA THR A 26 0.04 17.99 -2.25
C THR A 26 -1.33 18.46 -1.77
N TRP A 27 -2.31 18.54 -2.68
CA TRP A 27 -3.69 18.87 -2.32
C TRP A 27 -4.28 17.81 -1.38
N ALA A 28 -4.10 16.52 -1.67
CA ALA A 28 -4.60 15.42 -0.84
C ALA A 28 -4.00 15.48 0.58
N ALA A 29 -2.70 15.74 0.69
CA ALA A 29 -2.03 15.91 1.98
C ALA A 29 -2.56 17.12 2.76
N LYS A 30 -2.74 18.26 2.10
CA LYS A 30 -3.29 19.48 2.73
C LYS A 30 -4.73 19.31 3.20
N ASN A 31 -5.54 18.54 2.48
CA ASN A 31 -6.93 18.26 2.83
C ASN A 31 -7.10 17.02 3.73
N GLY A 32 -6.01 16.53 4.32
CA GLY A 32 -6.08 15.46 5.30
C GLY A 32 -6.51 14.10 4.75
N GLN A 33 -6.45 13.87 3.42
CA GLN A 33 -6.83 12.59 2.81
C GLN A 33 -5.99 11.40 3.30
N PHE A 34 -4.85 11.68 3.95
CA PHE A 34 -3.96 10.68 4.53
C PHE A 34 -4.00 10.63 6.08
N GLN A 35 -4.93 11.34 6.74
CA GLN A 35 -4.93 11.45 8.21
C GLN A 35 -5.41 10.17 8.91
N ASN A 36 -6.36 9.44 8.32
CA ASN A 36 -7.02 8.28 8.95
C ASN A 36 -6.70 6.96 8.25
N LEU A 37 -5.49 6.83 7.70
CA LEU A 37 -5.07 5.60 7.00
C LEU A 37 -5.11 4.37 7.92
N GLU A 38 -4.76 4.56 9.19
CA GLU A 38 -4.82 3.50 10.20
C GLU A 38 -6.26 3.05 10.47
N GLU A 39 -7.19 3.97 10.67
CA GLU A 39 -8.60 3.66 10.88
C GLU A 39 -9.24 2.99 9.65
N ALA A 40 -8.91 3.46 8.44
CA ALA A 40 -9.33 2.82 7.21
C ALA A 40 -8.79 1.38 7.09
N SER A 41 -7.55 1.12 7.53
CA SER A 41 -7.00 -0.24 7.53
C SER A 41 -7.68 -1.16 8.54
N ARG A 42 -8.25 -0.60 9.62
CA ARG A 42 -9.00 -1.36 10.63
C ARG A 42 -10.41 -1.70 10.18
N SER A 43 -10.99 -0.92 9.25
CA SER A 43 -12.34 -1.15 8.71
C SER A 43 -12.54 -2.47 7.94
N ILE A 44 -11.46 -3.16 7.58
CA ILE A 44 -11.54 -4.49 6.95
C ILE A 44 -11.82 -5.61 7.95
N PHE A 45 -11.57 -5.37 9.23
CA PHE A 45 -11.85 -6.34 10.29
C PHE A 45 -13.27 -6.10 10.80
N ASP A 46 -14.08 -7.16 10.78
CA ASP A 46 -15.40 -7.14 11.43
C ASP A 46 -15.24 -7.26 12.95
N GLU A 47 -16.31 -6.99 13.71
CA GLU A 47 -16.30 -7.03 15.19
C GLU A 47 -15.80 -8.37 15.78
N ASP A 48 -15.91 -9.45 15.02
CA ASP A 48 -15.50 -10.80 15.41
C ASP A 48 -14.04 -11.14 15.04
N GLU A 49 -13.36 -10.33 14.22
CA GLU A 49 -11.99 -10.59 13.77
C GLU A 49 -10.95 -9.87 14.64
N PRO A 50 -10.06 -10.61 15.34
CA PRO A 50 -9.11 -9.98 16.23
C PRO A 50 -7.93 -9.33 15.48
N GLU A 51 -7.83 -8.01 15.59
CA GLU A 51 -6.69 -7.25 15.08
C GLU A 51 -5.36 -7.73 15.69
N GLY A 52 -4.35 -7.94 14.83
CA GLY A 52 -3.00 -8.34 15.27
C GLY A 52 -2.85 -9.80 15.71
N ARG A 53 -3.89 -10.64 15.58
CA ARG A 53 -3.79 -12.09 15.81
C ARG A 53 -3.94 -12.87 14.50
N GLN A 54 -2.94 -13.68 14.16
CA GLN A 54 -3.02 -14.61 13.04
C GLN A 54 -4.06 -15.71 13.33
N ILE A 55 -5.14 -15.73 12.56
CA ILE A 55 -6.21 -16.73 12.68
C ILE A 55 -6.08 -17.87 11.66
N ASP A 56 -5.43 -17.64 10.53
CA ASP A 56 -5.24 -18.65 9.48
C ASP A 56 -3.85 -19.30 9.54
N PHE A 57 -3.83 -20.63 9.46
CA PHE A 57 -2.62 -21.44 9.43
C PHE A 57 -2.57 -22.24 8.13
N PHE A 58 -1.53 -22.01 7.32
CA PHE A 58 -1.25 -22.89 6.19
C PHE A 58 -1.01 -24.32 6.67
N PRO A 59 -1.66 -25.33 6.04
CA PRO A 59 -1.46 -26.72 6.39
C PRO A 59 0.02 -27.12 6.19
N GLY A 60 0.60 -27.81 7.19
CA GLY A 60 1.99 -28.32 7.14
C GLY A 60 3.01 -27.62 8.04
N LYS A 61 2.65 -26.55 8.76
CA LYS A 61 3.54 -25.93 9.77
C LYS A 61 3.45 -26.68 11.10
N ASN A 62 4.20 -27.79 11.19
CA ASN A 62 4.26 -28.64 12.38
C ASN A 62 4.69 -27.88 13.64
N LYS A 63 3.85 -27.96 14.67
CA LYS A 63 4.02 -27.36 16.00
C LYS A 63 4.68 -28.34 16.98
N ASN A 64 5.72 -29.06 16.57
CA ASN A 64 6.36 -30.08 17.42
C ASN A 64 7.85 -29.81 17.58
N ASN A 65 8.20 -29.12 18.67
CA ASN A 65 9.23 -29.55 19.63
C ASN A 65 9.22 -28.62 20.84
N ARG A 66 8.20 -28.76 21.70
CA ARG A 66 8.23 -28.29 23.08
C ARG A 66 8.77 -29.43 23.96
N ASN A 67 10.07 -29.44 24.21
CA ASN A 67 10.65 -30.22 25.31
C ASN A 67 10.67 -29.36 26.57
N PHE A 68 9.61 -29.48 27.38
CA PHE A 68 9.64 -29.12 28.79
C PHE A 68 10.39 -30.24 29.51
N ASN A 69 11.61 -29.98 29.97
CA ASN A 69 12.28 -30.84 30.95
C ASN A 69 12.14 -30.24 32.35
N LYS A 70 11.83 -31.14 33.27
CA LYS A 70 11.37 -31.00 34.65
C LYS A 70 12.52 -30.73 35.63
#